data_AF-A0A7C2WQV1-F1
#
_entry.id   AF-A0A7C2WQV1-F1
#
_cell.length_a   1.000
_cell.length_b   1.000
_cell.length_c   1.000
_cell.angle_alpha   90.00
_cell.angle_beta   90.00
_cell.angle_gamma   90.00
#
_symmetry.space_group_name_H-M   'P 1'
#
loop_
_entity.id
_entity.type
_entity.pdbx_description
1 polymer ?
#
loop_
_entity_poly.entity_id
_entity_poly.type
_entity_poly.pdbx_seq_one_letter_code
_entity_poly.pdbx_strand_id
1 'polypeptide(L)'
;FVVDSEGQLYGLSVGGNSVWRYDNEPMDWTYIGGATDKIYAGGDRLFATNPQTGDIYEYDGQPNSWTKVGGPGDMFVVDSEGQLYGLSVGGNSVWRYDNELMDWTQIGWGMIKIYAGGHTLLAKFSQTGEIHQYNSETNFWTTISYPMDIIGAGCNSLMISVEEEIRFARDKIVTLLTASRILSILSDAPLPHSLAPNQETEARQFISWLHSTSEELETLASRWEQEVVDSYCAIAGGLMNWTTAMQEMNQSFSLQFLALQQNIQAETREFNLLSSLMKCRHDTAKNAINNIR
;
A
#
# COMPACT_ATOMS: atom_id res chain seq x y z
N PHE A 1 -5.94 21.56 -1.45
CA PHE A 1 -5.64 21.69 -2.88
C PHE A 1 -6.02 20.40 -3.57
N VAL A 2 -6.38 20.48 -4.85
CA VAL A 2 -6.53 19.34 -5.77
C VAL A 2 -5.89 19.71 -7.10
N VAL A 3 -5.47 18.70 -7.86
CA VAL A 3 -4.91 18.86 -9.19
C VAL A 3 -5.74 17.97 -10.11
N ASP A 4 -6.16 18.48 -11.25
CA ASP A 4 -6.84 17.67 -12.26
C ASP A 4 -5.82 16.88 -13.10
N SER A 5 -6.28 16.10 -14.08
CA SER A 5 -5.39 15.26 -14.87
C SER A 5 -4.58 16.01 -15.93
N GLU A 6 -4.92 17.28 -16.19
CA GLU A 6 -4.15 18.19 -17.05
C GLU A 6 -3.07 18.97 -16.28
N GLY A 7 -3.02 18.82 -14.96
CA GLY A 7 -2.06 19.49 -14.09
C GLY A 7 -2.53 20.86 -13.59
N GLN A 8 -3.79 21.23 -13.83
CA GLN A 8 -4.35 22.46 -13.30
C GLN A 8 -4.56 22.33 -11.79
N LEU A 9 -3.98 23.27 -11.05
CA LEU A 9 -4.06 23.32 -9.58
C LEU A 9 -5.22 24.18 -9.11
N TYR A 10 -6.00 23.65 -8.18
CA TYR A 10 -7.08 24.33 -7.50
C TYR A 10 -6.89 24.34 -5.98
N GLY A 11 -7.25 25.45 -5.35
CA GLY A 11 -7.05 25.69 -3.93
C GLY A 11 -8.34 26.12 -3.22
N LEU A 12 -8.50 25.64 -1.99
CA LEU A 12 -9.44 26.21 -1.04
C LEU A 12 -8.69 27.21 -0.16
N SER A 13 -9.26 28.40 0.03
CA SER A 13 -8.76 29.35 1.00
C SER A 13 -8.82 28.76 2.42
N VAL A 14 -7.94 29.23 3.31
CA VAL A 14 -7.99 28.89 4.73
C VAL A 14 -9.41 29.13 5.29
N GLY A 15 -10.01 28.09 5.86
CA GLY A 15 -11.39 28.11 6.37
C GLY A 15 -12.49 27.78 5.36
N GLY A 16 -12.17 27.38 4.13
CA GLY A 16 -13.16 26.90 3.15
C GLY A 16 -14.07 27.99 2.57
N ASN A 17 -13.67 29.26 2.65
CA ASN A 17 -14.53 30.39 2.25
C ASN A 17 -14.53 30.70 0.75
N SER A 18 -13.59 30.15 -0.01
CA SER A 18 -13.45 30.41 -1.44
C SER A 18 -12.60 29.37 -2.15
N VAL A 19 -12.88 29.17 -3.43
CA VAL A 19 -12.16 28.30 -4.36
C VAL A 19 -11.39 29.16 -5.37
N TRP A 20 -10.14 28.78 -5.62
CA TRP A 20 -9.20 29.50 -6.47
C TRP A 20 -8.56 28.55 -7.48
N ARG A 21 -8.31 29.05 -8.69
CA ARG A 21 -7.55 28.37 -9.75
C ARG A 21 -6.20 29.06 -9.89
N TYR A 22 -5.11 28.28 -9.91
CA TYR A 22 -3.77 28.80 -10.16
C TYR A 22 -3.57 29.14 -11.64
N ASP A 23 -3.07 30.32 -11.98
CA ASP A 23 -2.96 30.77 -13.38
C ASP A 23 -1.56 30.51 -13.99
N ASN A 24 -0.84 29.51 -13.46
CA ASN A 24 0.48 29.07 -13.92
C ASN A 24 1.62 30.08 -13.75
N GLU A 25 1.39 31.18 -13.02
CA GLU A 25 2.43 32.14 -12.62
C GLU A 25 2.56 32.22 -11.10
N PRO A 26 3.77 32.37 -10.53
CA PRO A 26 3.96 32.40 -9.09
C PRO A 26 3.06 33.42 -8.40
N MET A 27 2.29 32.94 -7.42
CA MET A 27 1.33 33.75 -6.64
C MET A 27 0.14 34.30 -7.43
N ASP A 28 -0.07 33.88 -8.68
CA ASP A 28 -1.22 34.29 -9.48
C ASP A 28 -2.36 33.27 -9.41
N TRP A 29 -3.52 33.75 -8.99
CA TRP A 29 -4.70 32.93 -8.73
C TRP A 29 -5.97 33.68 -9.08
N THR A 30 -6.81 33.05 -9.88
CA THR A 30 -8.16 33.52 -10.19
C THR A 30 -9.14 32.95 -9.18
N TYR A 31 -9.95 33.84 -8.58
CA TYR A 31 -11.10 33.45 -7.77
C TYR A 31 -12.17 32.82 -8.67
N ILE A 32 -12.61 31.60 -8.35
CA ILE A 32 -13.58 30.86 -9.16
C ILE A 32 -14.87 30.51 -8.43
N GLY A 33 -14.93 30.60 -7.10
CA GLY A 33 -16.15 30.29 -6.35
C GLY A 33 -16.08 30.61 -4.86
N GLY A 34 -17.26 30.67 -4.24
CA GLY A 34 -17.44 31.00 -2.82
C GLY A 34 -17.24 29.82 -1.86
N ALA A 35 -17.91 29.89 -0.70
CA ALA A 35 -17.72 28.94 0.39
C ALA A 35 -18.00 27.49 -0.03
N THR A 36 -17.07 26.61 0.29
CA THR A 36 -16.99 25.21 -0.15
C THR A 36 -16.35 24.37 0.96
N ASP A 37 -16.92 23.20 1.27
CA ASP A 37 -16.34 22.29 2.27
C ASP A 37 -15.14 21.52 1.69
N LYS A 38 -15.35 20.84 0.55
CA LYS A 38 -14.33 20.04 -0.14
C LYS A 38 -14.37 20.29 -1.64
N ILE A 39 -13.22 20.15 -2.27
CA ILE A 39 -13.08 20.18 -3.74
C ILE A 39 -12.52 18.84 -4.23
N TYR A 40 -12.93 18.46 -5.43
CA TYR A 40 -12.56 17.21 -6.10
C TYR A 40 -12.25 17.51 -7.55
N ALA A 41 -11.13 17.00 -8.06
CA ALA A 41 -10.74 17.21 -9.45
C ALA A 41 -10.21 15.92 -10.07
N GLY A 42 -10.43 15.78 -11.37
CA GLY A 42 -10.00 14.64 -12.19
C GLY A 42 -10.43 14.86 -13.63
N GLY A 43 -9.69 14.30 -14.60
CA GLY A 43 -9.86 14.70 -16.00
C GLY A 43 -9.60 16.20 -16.16
N ASP A 44 -10.53 16.89 -16.81
CA ASP A 44 -10.63 18.35 -16.96
C ASP A 44 -11.73 18.96 -16.07
N ARG A 45 -12.25 18.19 -15.09
CA ARG A 45 -13.45 18.53 -14.31
C ARG A 45 -13.11 18.89 -12.87
N LEU A 46 -13.84 19.86 -12.33
CA LEU A 46 -13.75 20.32 -10.96
C LEU A 46 -15.13 20.30 -10.30
N PHE A 47 -15.19 19.74 -9.10
CA PHE A 47 -16.38 19.68 -8.29
C PHE A 47 -16.15 20.23 -6.89
N ALA A 48 -17.22 20.71 -6.26
CA ALA A 48 -17.21 21.33 -4.95
C ALA A 48 -18.45 20.93 -4.14
N THR A 49 -18.29 20.65 -2.85
CA THR A 49 -19.42 20.43 -1.94
C THR A 49 -19.83 21.70 -1.21
N ASN A 50 -21.13 21.95 -1.18
CA ASN A 50 -21.70 23.03 -0.38
C ASN A 50 -21.50 22.74 1.13
N PRO A 51 -20.97 23.68 1.93
CA PRO A 51 -20.64 23.43 3.33
C PRO A 51 -21.84 23.36 4.27
N GLN A 52 -23.02 23.86 3.85
CA GLN A 52 -24.25 23.77 4.63
C GLN A 52 -25.07 22.53 4.30
N THR A 53 -25.18 22.18 3.01
CA THR A 53 -26.09 21.13 2.55
C THR A 53 -25.38 19.84 2.18
N GLY A 54 -24.07 19.88 1.90
CA GLY A 54 -23.30 18.75 1.35
C GLY A 54 -23.56 18.48 -0.13
N ASP A 55 -24.44 19.23 -0.79
CA ASP A 55 -24.73 19.10 -2.22
C ASP A 55 -23.47 19.27 -3.06
N ILE A 56 -23.34 18.48 -4.13
CA ILE A 56 -22.20 18.51 -5.05
C ILE A 56 -22.51 19.37 -6.28
N TYR A 57 -21.56 20.25 -6.62
CA TYR A 57 -21.63 21.17 -7.75
C TYR A 57 -20.44 20.93 -8.69
N GLU A 58 -20.66 21.11 -9.99
CA GLU A 58 -19.64 21.09 -11.04
C GLU A 58 -19.31 22.53 -11.48
N TYR A 59 -18.04 22.81 -11.71
CA TYR A 59 -17.56 24.10 -12.21
C TYR A 59 -17.79 24.22 -13.72
N ASP A 60 -18.44 25.29 -14.19
CA ASP A 60 -18.76 25.45 -15.62
C ASP A 60 -17.61 26.10 -16.44
N GLY A 61 -16.41 26.23 -15.86
CA GLY A 61 -15.25 26.81 -16.53
C GLY A 61 -15.13 28.34 -16.44
N GLN A 62 -16.12 29.03 -15.85
CA GLN A 62 -16.12 30.49 -15.68
C GLN A 62 -16.22 30.91 -14.21
N PRO A 63 -15.54 31.99 -13.78
CA PRO A 63 -15.59 32.44 -12.40
C PRO A 63 -17.02 32.63 -11.88
N ASN A 64 -17.31 32.04 -10.70
CA ASN A 64 -18.64 31.99 -10.06
C ASN A 64 -19.73 31.26 -10.85
N SER A 65 -19.38 30.45 -11.85
CA SER A 65 -20.33 29.60 -12.56
C SER A 65 -20.22 28.16 -12.07
N TRP A 66 -21.27 27.69 -11.40
CA TRP A 66 -21.36 26.35 -10.83
C TRP A 66 -22.76 25.78 -11.03
N THR A 67 -22.83 24.55 -11.54
CA THR A 67 -24.09 23.82 -11.72
C THR A 67 -24.25 22.77 -10.63
N LYS A 68 -25.41 22.71 -9.97
CA LYS A 68 -25.70 21.64 -9.01
C LYS A 68 -25.88 20.32 -9.75
N VAL A 69 -25.08 19.32 -9.43
CA VAL A 69 -25.11 18.01 -10.12
C VAL A 69 -25.55 16.86 -9.22
N GLY A 70 -25.65 17.06 -7.91
CA GLY A 70 -26.14 16.03 -7.01
C GLY A 70 -26.49 16.51 -5.61
N GLY A 71 -27.11 15.61 -4.85
CA GLY A 71 -27.40 15.80 -3.41
C GLY A 71 -26.18 15.54 -2.51
N PRO A 72 -26.35 15.53 -1.18
CA PRO A 72 -25.29 15.19 -0.25
C PRO A 72 -24.84 13.74 -0.36
N GLY A 73 -23.54 13.53 -0.15
CA GLY A 73 -22.91 12.23 -0.01
C GLY A 73 -21.97 12.21 1.19
N ASP A 74 -21.68 11.02 1.72
CA ASP A 74 -20.69 10.85 2.78
C ASP A 74 -19.27 11.14 2.27
N MET A 75 -19.01 10.78 1.01
CA MET A 75 -17.82 11.18 0.26
C MET A 75 -18.05 11.16 -1.25
N PHE A 76 -17.24 11.91 -1.96
CA PHE A 76 -17.14 11.90 -3.42
C PHE A 76 -15.71 11.61 -3.86
N VAL A 77 -15.56 11.04 -5.04
CA VAL A 77 -14.27 10.83 -5.71
C VAL A 77 -14.44 11.05 -7.20
N VAL A 78 -13.37 11.48 -7.86
CA VAL A 78 -13.33 11.73 -9.30
C VAL A 78 -12.13 10.97 -9.86
N ASP A 79 -12.34 10.23 -10.94
CA ASP A 79 -11.27 9.48 -11.60
C ASP A 79 -10.51 10.37 -12.63
N SER A 80 -9.49 9.83 -13.29
CA SER A 80 -8.68 10.61 -14.25
C SER A 80 -9.40 10.93 -15.56
N GLU A 81 -10.57 10.35 -15.82
CA GLU A 81 -11.43 10.74 -16.94
C GLU A 81 -12.45 11.81 -16.53
N GLY A 82 -12.42 12.24 -15.27
CA GLY A 82 -13.39 13.19 -14.73
C GLY A 82 -14.71 12.54 -14.36
N GLN A 83 -14.81 11.21 -14.30
CA GLN A 83 -16.03 10.54 -13.86
C GLN A 83 -16.21 10.72 -12.35
N LEU A 84 -17.34 11.32 -11.96
CA LEU A 84 -17.73 11.55 -10.59
C LEU A 84 -18.47 10.32 -10.02
N TYR A 85 -18.06 9.91 -8.82
CA TYR A 85 -18.73 8.90 -8.02
C TYR A 85 -19.00 9.42 -6.61
N GLY A 86 -20.09 8.94 -6.01
CA GLY A 86 -20.54 9.34 -4.69
C GLY A 86 -20.89 8.14 -3.82
N LEU A 87 -20.53 8.21 -2.53
CA LEU A 87 -21.01 7.31 -1.50
C LEU A 87 -22.22 7.97 -0.81
N SER A 88 -23.34 7.25 -0.70
CA SER A 88 -24.54 7.75 -0.04
C SER A 88 -24.30 8.15 1.41
N VAL A 89 -25.04 9.14 1.91
CA VAL A 89 -25.03 9.56 3.33
C VAL A 89 -25.27 8.34 4.23
N GLY A 90 -24.41 8.14 5.24
CA GLY A 90 -24.44 6.98 6.12
C GLY A 90 -23.76 5.73 5.55
N GLY A 91 -23.12 5.84 4.39
CA GLY A 91 -22.51 4.73 3.67
C GLY A 91 -23.55 3.82 3.00
N ASN A 92 -23.10 2.66 2.54
CA ASN A 92 -23.86 1.54 1.98
C ASN A 92 -24.12 1.52 0.47
N SER A 93 -24.20 2.64 -0.25
CA SER A 93 -24.44 2.62 -1.70
C SER A 93 -23.48 3.51 -2.48
N VAL A 94 -22.93 2.99 -3.57
CA VAL A 94 -22.06 3.72 -4.50
C VAL A 94 -22.86 4.13 -5.72
N TRP A 95 -22.74 5.38 -6.11
CA TRP A 95 -23.45 5.99 -7.22
C TRP A 95 -22.47 6.60 -8.21
N ARG A 96 -22.77 6.49 -9.50
CA ARG A 96 -22.05 7.15 -10.59
C ARG A 96 -22.91 8.27 -11.13
N TYR A 97 -22.31 9.45 -11.33
CA TYR A 97 -22.97 10.57 -12.00
C TYR A 97 -23.01 10.29 -13.52
N ASP A 98 -24.17 10.36 -14.16
CA ASP A 98 -24.29 9.98 -15.58
C ASP A 98 -24.06 11.15 -16.55
N ASN A 99 -23.45 12.25 -16.05
CA ASN A 99 -23.12 13.46 -16.82
C ASN A 99 -24.36 14.19 -17.39
N GLU A 100 -25.54 13.88 -16.85
CA GLU A 100 -26.78 14.62 -17.08
C GLU A 100 -27.26 15.23 -15.76
N LEU A 101 -27.91 16.39 -15.84
CA LEU A 101 -28.27 17.19 -14.67
C LEU A 101 -29.03 16.36 -13.62
N MET A 102 -28.42 16.21 -12.44
CA MET A 102 -28.98 15.45 -11.31
C MET A 102 -29.21 13.96 -11.58
N ASP A 103 -28.63 13.39 -12.64
CA ASP A 103 -28.81 11.99 -12.99
C ASP A 103 -27.69 11.10 -12.45
N TRP A 104 -28.08 10.06 -11.74
CA TRP A 104 -27.17 9.17 -11.03
C TRP A 104 -27.65 7.72 -11.10
N THR A 105 -26.76 6.83 -11.55
CA THR A 105 -26.98 5.39 -11.51
C THR A 105 -26.32 4.79 -10.29
N GLN A 106 -27.08 3.99 -9.53
CA GLN A 106 -26.50 3.20 -8.46
C GLN A 106 -25.70 2.03 -9.04
N ILE A 107 -24.42 1.94 -8.67
CA ILE A 107 -23.50 0.92 -9.18
C ILE A 107 -23.03 -0.05 -8.09
N GLY A 108 -23.23 0.24 -6.80
CA GLY A 108 -22.73 -0.61 -5.72
C GLY A 108 -23.58 -0.60 -4.44
N TRP A 109 -23.35 -1.63 -3.61
CA TRP A 109 -24.04 -1.90 -2.35
C TRP A 109 -23.05 -2.38 -1.29
N GLY A 110 -23.37 -2.14 -0.01
CA GLY A 110 -22.58 -2.56 1.13
C GLY A 110 -21.19 -1.94 1.22
N MET A 111 -20.95 -0.79 0.59
CA MET A 111 -19.63 -0.13 0.62
C MET A 111 -19.59 0.93 1.71
N ILE A 112 -18.44 1.09 2.39
CA ILE A 112 -18.23 2.10 3.45
C ILE A 112 -17.20 3.17 3.08
N LYS A 113 -16.46 2.97 2.00
CA LYS A 113 -15.47 3.92 1.50
C LYS A 113 -15.19 3.68 0.04
N ILE A 114 -14.98 4.74 -0.73
CA ILE A 114 -14.64 4.67 -2.16
C ILE A 114 -13.36 5.44 -2.45
N TYR A 115 -12.66 5.01 -3.49
CA TYR A 115 -11.41 5.62 -3.94
C TYR A 115 -11.38 5.60 -5.46
N ALA A 116 -11.02 6.72 -6.06
CA ALA A 116 -10.81 6.80 -7.51
C ALA A 116 -9.40 7.32 -7.80
N GLY A 117 -8.83 6.81 -8.88
CA GLY A 117 -7.63 7.34 -9.49
C GLY A 117 -7.22 6.52 -10.70
N GLY A 118 -6.65 7.20 -11.69
CA GLY A 118 -6.61 6.65 -13.05
C GLY A 118 -8.03 6.34 -13.57
N HIS A 119 -8.22 5.17 -14.17
CA HIS A 119 -9.47 4.62 -14.72
C HIS A 119 -10.11 3.63 -13.74
N THR A 120 -9.71 3.66 -12.47
CA THR A 120 -10.09 2.66 -11.48
C THR A 120 -10.93 3.27 -10.38
N LEU A 121 -12.08 2.66 -10.13
CA LEU A 121 -12.88 2.88 -8.92
C LEU A 121 -12.73 1.66 -8.00
N LEU A 122 -12.29 1.91 -6.77
CA LEU A 122 -12.21 0.92 -5.69
C LEU A 122 -13.19 1.26 -4.58
N ALA A 123 -13.67 0.23 -3.89
CA ALA A 123 -14.52 0.38 -2.73
C ALA A 123 -14.18 -0.63 -1.63
N LYS A 124 -14.34 -0.21 -0.38
CA LYS A 124 -14.19 -1.07 0.79
C LYS A 124 -15.55 -1.59 1.23
N PHE A 125 -15.70 -2.92 1.32
CA PHE A 125 -16.93 -3.56 1.71
C PHE A 125 -17.14 -3.48 3.23
N SER A 126 -18.38 -3.25 3.65
CA SER A 126 -18.75 -2.95 5.04
C SER A 126 -18.67 -4.15 5.96
N GLN A 127 -19.05 -5.33 5.46
CA GLN A 127 -19.17 -6.53 6.29
C GLN A 127 -17.82 -7.20 6.53
N THR A 128 -16.97 -7.23 5.50
CA THR A 128 -15.69 -7.96 5.54
C THR A 128 -14.50 -7.01 5.64
N GLY A 129 -14.62 -5.78 5.12
CA GLY A 129 -13.50 -4.85 4.96
C GLY A 129 -12.67 -5.09 3.70
N GLU A 130 -13.04 -6.06 2.85
CA GLU A 130 -12.37 -6.39 1.59
C GLU A 130 -12.42 -5.24 0.59
N ILE A 131 -11.45 -5.23 -0.32
CA ILE A 131 -11.38 -4.25 -1.41
C ILE A 131 -11.97 -4.84 -2.69
N HIS A 132 -12.88 -4.08 -3.27
CA HIS A 132 -13.53 -4.42 -4.54
C HIS A 132 -13.17 -3.38 -5.59
N GLN A 133 -12.90 -3.84 -6.80
CA GLN A 133 -12.71 -3.01 -7.98
C GLN A 133 -13.96 -3.03 -8.85
N TYR A 134 -14.37 -1.86 -9.31
CA TYR A 134 -15.47 -1.70 -10.25
C TYR A 134 -14.97 -1.80 -11.69
N ASN A 135 -15.69 -2.55 -12.52
CA ASN A 135 -15.51 -2.61 -13.95
C ASN A 135 -16.64 -1.84 -14.64
N SER A 136 -16.31 -0.72 -15.26
CA SER A 136 -17.28 0.20 -15.90
C SER A 136 -17.93 -0.37 -17.16
N GLU A 137 -17.27 -1.27 -17.88
CA GLU A 137 -17.79 -1.91 -19.09
C GLU A 137 -18.90 -2.93 -18.76
N THR A 138 -18.74 -3.65 -17.66
CA THR A 138 -19.63 -4.75 -17.27
C THR A 138 -20.57 -4.38 -16.12
N ASN A 139 -20.35 -3.25 -15.47
CA ASN A 139 -21.07 -2.78 -14.29
C ASN A 139 -21.04 -3.78 -13.11
N PHE A 140 -19.92 -4.51 -12.98
CA PHE A 140 -19.70 -5.47 -11.90
C PHE A 140 -18.53 -5.09 -11.01
N TRP A 141 -18.62 -5.53 -9.75
CA TRP A 141 -17.54 -5.44 -8.78
C TRP A 141 -16.84 -6.78 -8.65
N THR A 142 -15.51 -6.75 -8.58
CA THR A 142 -14.68 -7.94 -8.32
C THR A 142 -13.88 -7.71 -7.04
N THR A 143 -13.88 -8.68 -6.14
CA THR A 143 -13.00 -8.65 -4.95
C THR A 143 -11.55 -8.82 -5.42
N ILE A 144 -10.71 -7.84 -5.10
CA ILE A 144 -9.30 -7.84 -5.51
C ILE A 144 -8.36 -8.05 -4.34
N SER A 145 -8.82 -7.84 -3.09
CA SER A 145 -7.98 -8.05 -1.94
C SER A 145 -8.75 -8.32 -0.64
N TYR A 146 -8.07 -8.95 0.31
CA TYR A 146 -8.51 -9.16 1.69
C TYR A 146 -8.72 -7.82 2.44
N PRO A 147 -9.18 -7.82 3.70
CA PRO A 147 -9.41 -6.56 4.41
C PRO A 147 -8.13 -5.74 4.65
N MET A 148 -8.08 -4.53 4.13
CA MET A 148 -6.96 -3.58 4.28
C MET A 148 -7.43 -2.11 4.13
N ASP A 149 -6.54 -1.16 4.43
CA ASP A 149 -6.76 0.27 4.22
C ASP A 149 -5.99 0.76 2.98
N ILE A 150 -6.65 1.57 2.15
CA ILE A 150 -6.06 2.15 0.93
C ILE A 150 -5.39 3.49 1.29
N ILE A 151 -4.10 3.62 0.95
CA ILE A 151 -3.28 4.80 1.26
C ILE A 151 -3.26 5.82 0.08
N GLY A 152 -3.78 5.45 -1.09
CA GLY A 152 -4.04 6.35 -2.23
C GLY A 152 -4.41 5.56 -3.49
N ALA A 153 -5.33 6.06 -4.32
CA ALA A 153 -5.82 5.38 -5.53
C ALA A 153 -5.27 5.96 -6.86
N GLY A 154 -4.31 6.90 -6.81
CA GLY A 154 -3.88 7.73 -7.94
C GLY A 154 -3.01 7.09 -9.03
N CYS A 155 -2.65 5.80 -8.97
CA CYS A 155 -1.79 5.16 -9.99
C CYS A 155 -2.44 3.88 -10.54
N ASN A 156 -3.05 4.01 -11.71
CA ASN A 156 -3.71 2.95 -12.47
C ASN A 156 -2.81 1.75 -12.77
N SER A 157 -3.37 0.52 -12.73
CA SER A 157 -2.85 -0.80 -13.18
C SER A 157 -1.46 -1.22 -12.66
N LEU A 158 -0.49 -0.32 -12.68
CA LEU A 158 0.77 -0.41 -11.98
C LEU A 158 0.54 -0.69 -10.50
N MET A 159 -0.38 -0.01 -9.78
CA MET A 159 -0.53 -0.25 -8.33
C MET A 159 -0.97 -1.68 -7.97
N ILE A 160 -1.78 -2.31 -8.83
CA ILE A 160 -2.23 -3.71 -8.63
C ILE A 160 -1.11 -4.70 -8.97
N SER A 161 -0.36 -4.47 -10.07
CA SER A 161 0.84 -5.25 -10.42
C SER A 161 1.96 -5.05 -9.39
N VAL A 162 2.15 -3.83 -8.92
CA VAL A 162 3.05 -3.43 -7.85
C VAL A 162 2.68 -4.11 -6.54
N GLU A 163 1.40 -4.20 -6.18
CA GLU A 163 0.98 -4.86 -4.94
C GLU A 163 1.16 -6.38 -4.98
N GLU A 164 0.85 -7.06 -6.08
CA GLU A 164 1.12 -8.49 -6.23
C GLU A 164 2.61 -8.81 -6.23
N GLU A 165 3.41 -7.94 -6.83
CA GLU A 165 4.86 -8.14 -6.96
C GLU A 165 5.60 -7.71 -5.68
N ILE A 166 5.17 -6.64 -5.00
CA ILE A 166 5.64 -6.29 -3.65
C ILE A 166 5.20 -7.31 -2.60
N ARG A 167 4.04 -7.97 -2.77
CA ARG A 167 3.58 -9.03 -1.86
C ARG A 167 4.59 -10.15 -1.75
N PHE A 168 5.16 -10.58 -2.88
CA PHE A 168 6.21 -11.61 -2.88
C PHE A 168 7.47 -11.17 -2.12
N ALA A 169 7.89 -9.91 -2.29
CA ALA A 169 9.00 -9.36 -1.54
C ALA A 169 8.69 -9.27 -0.03
N ARG A 170 7.49 -8.80 0.33
CA ARG A 170 7.03 -8.69 1.73
C ARG A 170 6.91 -10.04 2.42
N ASP A 171 6.35 -11.05 1.76
CA ASP A 171 6.22 -12.39 2.33
C ASP A 171 7.59 -12.99 2.68
N LYS A 172 8.58 -12.77 1.81
CA LYS A 172 9.96 -13.20 2.08
C LYS A 172 10.61 -12.43 3.23
N ILE A 173 10.42 -11.11 3.29
CA ILE A 173 10.89 -10.27 4.40
C ILE A 173 10.29 -10.75 5.73
N VAL A 174 8.97 -10.99 5.78
CA VAL A 174 8.29 -11.50 6.96
C VAL A 174 8.84 -12.88 7.37
N THR A 175 9.15 -13.72 6.39
CA THR A 175 9.70 -15.05 6.67
C THR A 175 11.13 -14.98 7.23
N LEU A 176 11.97 -14.06 6.72
CA LEU A 176 13.30 -13.76 7.28
C LEU A 176 13.21 -13.26 8.72
N LEU A 177 12.33 -12.29 8.99
CA LEU A 177 12.12 -11.76 10.35
C LEU A 177 11.58 -12.82 11.32
N THR A 178 10.69 -13.69 10.84
CA THR A 178 10.16 -14.81 11.62
C THR A 178 11.28 -15.79 11.99
N ALA A 179 12.14 -16.14 11.03
CA ALA A 179 13.29 -16.99 11.29
C ALA A 179 14.28 -16.33 12.25
N SER A 180 14.62 -15.05 12.04
CA SER A 180 15.48 -14.29 12.96
C SER A 180 14.98 -14.37 14.40
N ARG A 181 13.69 -14.08 14.59
CA ARG A 181 13.06 -14.09 15.91
C ARG A 181 13.12 -15.46 16.58
N ILE A 182 12.94 -16.55 15.82
CA ILE A 182 13.08 -17.90 16.36
C ILE A 182 14.52 -18.16 16.80
N LEU A 183 15.52 -17.78 16.00
CA LEU A 183 16.93 -17.97 16.33
C LEU A 183 17.36 -17.15 17.55
N SER A 184 16.90 -15.89 17.65
CA SER A 184 17.12 -15.02 18.81
C SER A 184 16.51 -15.61 20.10
N ILE A 185 15.29 -16.17 20.04
CA ILE A 185 14.70 -16.85 21.22
C ILE A 185 15.52 -18.08 21.62
N LEU A 186 16.05 -18.83 20.65
CA LEU A 186 16.87 -20.02 20.92
C LEU A 186 18.25 -19.68 21.50
N SER A 187 18.83 -18.53 21.13
CA SER A 187 20.11 -18.06 21.67
C SER A 187 19.97 -17.57 23.11
N ASP A 188 18.86 -16.90 23.45
CA ASP A 188 18.58 -16.38 24.80
C ASP A 188 18.21 -17.47 25.83
N ALA A 189 17.88 -18.68 25.38
CA ALA A 189 17.44 -19.75 26.25
C ALA A 189 18.57 -20.26 27.17
N PRO A 190 18.37 -20.35 28.50
CA PRO A 190 19.42 -20.65 29.46
C PRO A 190 20.03 -22.05 29.23
N LEU A 191 21.34 -22.18 29.49
CA LEU A 191 22.04 -23.45 29.42
C LEU A 191 21.69 -24.35 30.63
N PRO A 192 21.55 -25.68 30.45
CA PRO A 192 21.37 -26.59 31.57
C PRO A 192 22.55 -26.57 32.53
N HIS A 193 22.26 -26.73 33.82
CA HIS A 193 23.22 -26.50 34.90
C HIS A 193 24.28 -27.60 35.08
N SER A 194 24.32 -28.61 34.19
CA SER A 194 25.12 -29.83 34.35
C SER A 194 25.89 -30.21 33.07
N LEU A 195 26.50 -29.23 32.39
CA LEU A 195 27.31 -29.45 31.19
C LEU A 195 28.77 -29.74 31.55
N ALA A 196 29.41 -30.65 30.82
CA ALA A 196 30.86 -30.82 30.90
C ALA A 196 31.58 -29.60 30.26
N PRO A 197 32.82 -29.25 30.65
CA PRO A 197 33.50 -28.03 30.18
C PRO A 197 33.64 -27.92 28.65
N ASN A 198 33.84 -29.05 27.96
CA ASN A 198 33.87 -29.11 26.50
C ASN A 198 32.48 -28.84 25.89
N GLN A 199 31.43 -29.39 26.48
CA GLN A 199 30.04 -29.17 26.05
C GLN A 199 29.58 -27.74 26.30
N GLU A 200 30.08 -27.09 27.36
CA GLU A 200 29.80 -25.69 27.63
C GLU A 200 30.45 -24.75 26.59
N THR A 201 31.66 -25.09 26.14
CA THR A 201 32.36 -24.33 25.09
C THR A 201 31.64 -24.45 23.75
N GLU A 202 31.29 -25.67 23.37
CA GLU A 202 30.48 -25.97 22.17
C GLU A 202 29.11 -25.28 22.21
N ALA A 203 28.45 -25.27 23.38
CA ALA A 203 27.18 -24.60 23.58
C ALA A 203 27.27 -23.09 23.36
N ARG A 204 28.34 -22.45 23.85
CA ARG A 204 28.56 -21.01 23.66
C ARG A 204 28.84 -20.66 22.19
N GLN A 205 29.59 -21.49 21.47
CA GLN A 205 29.82 -21.32 20.03
C GLN A 205 28.50 -21.42 19.25
N PHE A 206 27.67 -22.40 19.57
CA PHE A 206 26.36 -22.56 18.93
C PHE A 206 25.40 -21.39 19.24
N ILE A 207 25.37 -20.90 20.48
CA ILE A 207 24.58 -19.70 20.86
C ILE A 207 25.07 -18.46 20.12
N SER A 208 26.39 -18.27 20.03
CA SER A 208 26.98 -17.15 19.28
C SER A 208 26.60 -17.20 17.80
N TRP A 209 26.59 -18.41 17.22
CA TRP A 209 26.14 -18.62 15.85
C TRP A 209 24.66 -18.24 15.69
N LEU A 210 23.76 -18.75 16.55
CA LEU A 210 22.33 -18.42 16.51
C LEU A 210 22.09 -16.90 16.54
N HIS A 211 22.80 -16.18 17.40
CA HIS A 211 22.71 -14.73 17.51
C HIS A 211 23.22 -14.01 16.24
N SER A 212 24.40 -14.41 15.74
CA SER A 212 24.98 -13.85 14.50
C SER A 212 24.03 -14.09 13.31
N THR A 213 23.49 -15.30 13.19
CA THR A 213 22.56 -15.63 12.12
C THR A 213 21.24 -14.85 12.25
N SER A 214 20.70 -14.62 13.46
CA SER A 214 19.52 -13.75 13.61
C SER A 214 19.80 -12.31 13.15
N GLU A 215 20.95 -11.73 13.53
CA GLU A 215 21.32 -10.38 13.09
C GLU A 215 21.54 -10.27 11.58
N GLU A 216 22.13 -11.30 10.95
CA GLU A 216 22.28 -11.38 9.50
C GLU A 216 20.92 -11.42 8.78
N LEU A 217 19.96 -12.19 9.30
CA LEU A 217 18.60 -12.28 8.77
C LEU A 217 17.85 -10.95 8.90
N GLU A 218 17.95 -10.27 10.04
CA GLU A 218 17.37 -8.93 10.24
C GLU A 218 18.00 -7.90 9.32
N THR A 219 19.32 -7.88 9.20
CA THR A 219 20.04 -6.96 8.32
C THR A 219 19.68 -7.19 6.85
N LEU A 220 19.50 -8.45 6.44
CA LEU A 220 19.03 -8.78 5.10
C LEU A 220 17.58 -8.31 4.88
N ALA A 221 16.69 -8.56 5.85
CA ALA A 221 15.30 -8.12 5.79
C ALA A 221 15.18 -6.59 5.68
N SER A 222 15.89 -5.83 6.52
CA SER A 222 15.88 -4.37 6.47
C SER A 222 16.44 -3.81 5.16
N ARG A 223 17.47 -4.44 4.59
CA ARG A 223 17.97 -4.05 3.27
C ARG A 223 16.92 -4.28 2.17
N TRP A 224 16.25 -5.43 2.20
CA TRP A 224 15.19 -5.72 1.23
C TRP A 224 13.98 -4.80 1.40
N GLU A 225 13.61 -4.43 2.63
CA GLU A 225 12.61 -3.39 2.88
C GLU A 225 12.99 -2.06 2.24
N GLN A 226 14.24 -1.63 2.41
CA GLN A 226 14.73 -0.38 1.82
C GLN A 226 14.77 -0.44 0.29
N GLU A 227 15.23 -1.54 -0.30
CA GLU A 227 15.24 -1.74 -1.77
C GLU A 227 13.82 -1.70 -2.36
N VAL A 228 12.81 -2.25 -1.66
CA VAL A 228 11.40 -2.16 -2.05
C VAL A 228 10.90 -0.71 -2.01
N VAL A 229 11.24 0.04 -0.95
CA VAL A 229 10.85 1.45 -0.80
C VAL A 229 11.50 2.31 -1.88
N ASP A 230 12.80 2.16 -2.11
CA ASP A 230 13.56 2.92 -3.10
C ASP A 230 13.03 2.66 -4.52
N SER A 231 12.72 1.40 -4.84
CA SER A 231 12.11 1.00 -6.11
C SER A 231 10.74 1.66 -6.29
N TYR A 232 9.88 1.60 -5.26
CA TYR A 232 8.58 2.25 -5.30
C TYR A 232 8.69 3.77 -5.55
N CYS A 233 9.62 4.44 -4.87
CA CYS A 233 9.87 5.87 -5.06
C CYS A 233 10.37 6.21 -6.48
N ALA A 234 11.29 5.41 -7.04
CA ALA A 234 11.81 5.62 -8.39
C ALA A 234 10.73 5.47 -9.47
N ILE A 235 9.80 4.54 -9.27
CA ILE A 235 8.68 4.31 -10.19
C ILE A 235 7.62 5.41 -10.05
N ALA A 236 7.26 5.81 -8.83
CA ALA A 236 6.36 6.94 -8.60
C ALA A 236 6.91 8.26 -9.18
N GLY A 237 8.23 8.42 -9.24
CA GLY A 237 8.91 9.55 -9.87
C GLY A 237 9.07 9.47 -11.39
N GLY A 238 8.60 8.40 -12.04
CA GLY A 238 8.68 8.22 -13.50
C GLY A 238 10.08 7.91 -14.04
N LEU A 239 11.03 7.53 -13.17
CA LEU A 239 12.45 7.33 -13.53
C LEU A 239 12.77 5.90 -14.00
N MET A 240 11.86 4.94 -13.83
CA MET A 240 12.13 3.52 -14.06
C MET A 240 10.87 2.75 -14.49
N ASN A 241 11.05 1.71 -15.33
CA ASN A 241 9.98 0.76 -15.67
C ASN A 241 9.88 -0.33 -14.59
N TRP A 242 8.67 -0.53 -14.04
CA TRP A 242 8.37 -1.50 -12.99
C TRP A 242 8.81 -2.93 -13.33
N THR A 243 8.58 -3.39 -14.56
CA THR A 243 8.93 -4.76 -14.97
C THR A 243 10.43 -5.02 -14.91
N THR A 244 11.24 -4.03 -15.31
CA THR A 244 12.71 -4.14 -15.28
C THR A 244 13.23 -4.02 -13.85
N ALA A 245 12.73 -3.06 -13.08
CA ALA A 245 13.10 -2.85 -11.68
C ALA A 245 12.84 -4.11 -10.85
N MET A 246 11.66 -4.69 -10.99
CA MET A 246 11.24 -5.87 -10.23
C MET A 246 12.01 -7.12 -10.65
N GLN A 247 12.35 -7.25 -11.94
CA GLN A 247 13.16 -8.37 -12.42
C GLN A 247 14.59 -8.31 -11.86
N GLU A 248 15.21 -7.13 -11.85
CA GLU A 248 16.53 -6.91 -11.28
C GLU A 248 16.53 -7.11 -9.75
N MET A 249 15.52 -6.58 -9.06
CA MET A 249 15.35 -6.77 -7.62
C MET A 249 15.12 -8.26 -7.28
N ASN A 250 14.27 -8.97 -8.01
CA ASN A 250 14.07 -10.40 -7.81
C ASN A 250 15.35 -11.22 -8.05
N GLN A 251 16.17 -10.85 -9.04
CA GLN A 251 17.47 -11.47 -9.27
C GLN A 251 18.43 -11.18 -8.11
N SER A 252 18.51 -9.94 -7.65
CA SER A 252 19.30 -9.53 -6.48
C SER A 252 18.91 -10.31 -5.23
N PHE A 253 17.61 -10.34 -4.90
CA PHE A 253 17.08 -11.06 -3.75
C PHE A 253 17.36 -12.56 -3.85
N SER A 254 17.18 -13.15 -5.02
CA SER A 254 17.44 -14.58 -5.23
C SER A 254 18.92 -14.94 -5.01
N LEU A 255 19.84 -14.08 -5.46
CA LEU A 255 21.27 -14.28 -5.26
C LEU A 255 21.68 -14.10 -3.79
N GLN A 256 21.21 -13.03 -3.14
CA GLN A 256 21.48 -12.77 -1.73
C GLN A 256 20.93 -13.90 -0.84
N PHE A 257 19.73 -14.38 -1.15
CA PHE A 257 19.13 -15.53 -0.46
C PHE A 257 19.94 -16.81 -0.63
N LEU A 258 20.38 -17.13 -1.85
CA LEU A 258 21.17 -18.32 -2.11
C LEU A 258 22.51 -18.28 -1.35
N ALA A 259 23.17 -17.12 -1.32
CA ALA A 259 24.40 -16.93 -0.57
C ALA A 259 24.18 -17.13 0.93
N LEU A 260 23.13 -16.53 1.49
CA LEU A 260 22.74 -16.71 2.89
C LEU A 260 22.45 -18.19 3.21
N GLN A 261 21.67 -18.86 2.36
CA GLN A 261 21.34 -20.27 2.54
C GLN A 261 22.60 -21.16 2.52
N GLN A 262 23.56 -20.88 1.64
CA GLN A 262 24.83 -21.60 1.59
C GLN A 262 25.66 -21.38 2.86
N ASN A 263 25.74 -20.13 3.34
CA ASN A 263 26.47 -19.81 4.57
C ASN A 263 25.87 -20.56 5.78
N ILE A 264 24.56 -20.40 5.97
CA ILE A 264 23.82 -21.06 7.06
C ILE A 264 23.98 -22.59 6.97
N GLN A 265 23.92 -23.18 5.77
CA GLN A 265 24.10 -24.63 5.62
C GLN A 265 25.52 -25.11 5.89
N ALA A 266 26.54 -24.32 5.57
CA ALA A 266 27.93 -24.65 5.89
C ALA A 266 28.14 -24.66 7.40
N GLU A 267 27.70 -23.62 8.09
CA GLU A 267 27.83 -23.50 9.56
C GLU A 267 26.97 -24.55 10.29
N THR A 268 25.74 -24.82 9.82
CA THR A 268 24.88 -25.90 10.37
C THR A 268 25.56 -27.27 10.26
N ARG A 269 26.35 -27.53 9.21
CA ARG A 269 27.06 -28.81 9.05
C ARG A 269 28.17 -28.99 10.08
N GLU A 270 28.83 -27.92 10.51
CA GLU A 270 29.80 -27.97 11.60
C GLU A 270 29.14 -28.37 12.94
N PHE A 271 27.88 -27.98 13.14
CA PHE A 271 27.11 -28.26 14.36
C PHE A 271 26.36 -29.60 14.39
N ASN A 272 26.18 -30.29 13.26
CA ASN A 272 25.58 -31.65 13.22
C ASN A 272 26.36 -32.70 14.03
N LEU A 273 27.56 -32.36 14.52
CA LEU A 273 28.40 -33.19 15.36
C LEU A 273 28.16 -32.99 16.87
N LEU A 274 27.20 -32.13 17.27
CA LEU A 274 26.92 -31.79 18.68
C LEU A 274 26.00 -32.79 19.43
N SER A 275 26.14 -32.77 20.76
CA SER A 275 25.39 -33.51 21.79
C SER A 275 23.86 -33.53 21.63
N SER A 276 23.20 -34.58 22.15
CA SER A 276 21.74 -34.85 22.05
C SER A 276 20.82 -33.74 22.54
N LEU A 277 21.29 -32.90 23.48
CA LEU A 277 20.58 -31.74 23.99
C LEU A 277 20.52 -30.58 22.97
N MET A 278 21.62 -30.37 22.24
CA MET A 278 21.71 -29.33 21.20
C MET A 278 20.88 -29.69 19.97
N LYS A 279 20.67 -30.99 19.76
CA LYS A 279 19.87 -31.52 18.66
C LYS A 279 18.47 -30.90 18.60
N CYS A 280 17.78 -30.70 19.73
CA CYS A 280 16.43 -30.12 19.73
C CYS A 280 16.42 -28.64 19.33
N ARG A 281 17.37 -27.83 19.84
CA ARG A 281 17.51 -26.42 19.45
C ARG A 281 17.93 -26.29 18.00
N HIS A 282 18.90 -27.11 17.59
CA HIS A 282 19.40 -27.21 16.23
C HIS A 282 18.29 -27.61 15.24
N ASP A 283 17.48 -28.62 15.55
CA ASP A 283 16.37 -29.05 14.69
C ASP A 283 15.31 -27.94 14.55
N THR A 284 15.05 -27.18 15.62
CA THR A 284 14.15 -26.02 15.58
C THR A 284 14.73 -24.89 14.72
N ALA A 285 16.01 -24.55 14.92
CA ALA A 285 16.72 -23.55 14.10
C ALA A 285 16.70 -23.95 12.62
N LYS A 286 17.07 -25.20 12.32
CA LYS A 286 17.06 -25.77 10.97
C LYS A 286 15.68 -25.73 10.33
N ASN A 287 14.61 -25.98 11.08
CA ASN A 287 13.25 -25.89 10.57
C ASN A 287 12.86 -24.43 10.28
N ALA A 288 13.18 -23.49 11.16
CA ALA A 288 12.95 -22.07 10.92
C ALA A 288 13.66 -21.58 9.65
N ILE A 289 14.91 -22.01 9.44
CA ILE A 289 15.71 -21.72 8.25
C ILE A 289 15.12 -22.37 7.00
N ASN A 290 14.68 -23.62 7.07
CA ASN A 290 14.11 -24.34 5.93
C ASN A 290 12.76 -23.78 5.48
N ASN A 291 12.05 -23.08 6.38
CA ASN A 291 10.77 -22.44 6.07
C ASN A 291 10.92 -21.11 5.31
N ILE A 292 12.13 -20.60 5.12
CA ILE A 292 12.42 -19.38 4.34
C ILE A 292 12.36 -19.64 2.81
N ARG A 293 11.65 -20.67 2.37
CA ARG A 293 11.56 -21.07 0.95
C ARG A 293 10.54 -20.26 0.16
#